data_AF-A0A8T6Y7G8-F1
#
_entry.id   AF-A0A8T6Y7G8-F1
#
_cell.length_a   1.000
_cell.length_b   1.000
_cell.length_c   1.000
_cell.angle_alpha   90.00
_cell.angle_beta   90.00
_cell.angle_gamma   90.00
#
_symmetry.space_group_name_H-M   'P 1'
#
loop_
_entity.id
_entity.type
_entity.pdbx_description
1 polymer ?
#
loop_
_entity_poly.entity_id
_entity_poly.type
_entity_poly.pdbx_seq_one_letter_code
_entity_poly.pdbx_strand_id
1 'polypeptide(L)' 'MRGKPLMPTTPRKARHLIKAGRAKVTKRTPFTIQLNYATGETKQPIRLGIDPNYSGGVKG' A
#
# COMPACT_ATOMS: atom_id res chain seq x y z
N MET A 1 6.98 17.17 -2.50
CA MET A 1 6.87 15.69 -2.50
C MET A 1 7.28 15.17 -1.14
N ARG A 2 6.46 14.35 -0.47
CA ARG A 2 6.67 14.00 0.95
C ARG A 2 7.69 12.89 1.22
N GLY A 3 8.40 12.37 0.21
CA GLY A 3 9.50 11.39 0.34
C GLY A 3 9.16 10.03 0.98
N LYS A 4 7.95 9.88 1.53
CA LYS A 4 7.50 8.67 2.24
C LYS A 4 6.82 7.71 1.26
N PRO A 5 7.13 6.39 1.33
CA PRO A 5 6.43 5.39 0.52
C PRO A 5 4.95 5.35 0.91
N LEU A 6 4.09 5.43 -0.10
CA LEU A 6 2.67 5.12 0.03
C LEU A 6 2.48 3.61 0.21
N MET A 7 1.27 3.17 0.55
CA MET A 7 0.90 1.76 0.67
C MET A 7 1.51 0.87 -0.43
N PRO A 8 1.96 -0.35 -0.11
CA PRO A 8 2.50 -1.26 -1.11
C PRO A 8 1.46 -1.48 -2.21
N THR A 9 1.84 -1.21 -3.45
CA THR A 9 0.99 -1.41 -4.62
C THR A 9 1.43 -2.66 -5.35
N THR A 10 0.48 -3.43 -5.89
CA THR A 10 0.82 -4.60 -6.70
C THR A 10 1.36 -4.17 -8.07
N PRO A 11 2.25 -4.95 -8.71
CA PRO A 11 2.75 -4.65 -10.05
C PRO A 11 1.64 -4.45 -11.09
N ARG A 12 0.47 -5.09 -10.90
CA ARG A 12 -0.72 -4.90 -11.74
C ARG A 12 -1.29 -3.48 -11.61
N LYS A 13 -1.54 -3.01 -10.39
CA LYS A 13 -2.02 -1.63 -10.14
C LYS A 13 -1.03 -0.59 -10.67
N ALA A 14 0.27 -0.82 -10.46
CA ALA A 14 1.31 0.05 -10.98
C ALA A 14 1.26 0.19 -12.51
N ARG A 15 1.12 -0.93 -13.25
CA ARG A 15 0.98 -0.93 -14.71
C ARG A 15 -0.25 -0.13 -15.17
N HIS A 16 -1.39 -0.28 -14.49
CA HIS A 16 -2.59 0.51 -14.82
C HIS A 16 -2.37 2.01 -14.62
N LEU A 17 -1.70 2.41 -13.53
CA LEU A 17 -1.40 3.82 -13.25
C LEU A 17 -0.43 4.42 -14.26
N ILE A 18 0.59 3.66 -14.68
CA ILE A 18 1.54 4.08 -15.72
C ILE A 18 0.82 4.24 -17.06
N LYS A 19 0.01 3.25 -17.46
CA LYS A 19 -0.78 3.31 -18.71
C LYS A 19 -1.75 4.49 -18.73
N ALA A 20 -2.29 4.87 -17.59
CA ALA A 20 -3.18 6.03 -17.45
C ALA A 20 -2.44 7.38 -17.37
N GLY A 21 -1.10 7.42 -17.46
CA GLY A 21 -0.31 8.66 -17.34
C GLY A 21 -0.23 9.24 -15.93
N ARG A 22 -0.75 8.52 -14.92
CA ARG A 22 -0.86 8.99 -13.53
C ARG A 22 0.37 8.66 -12.68
N ALA A 23 1.29 7.88 -13.20
CA ALA A 23 2.52 7.50 -12.50
C ALA A 23 3.69 7.29 -13.48
N LYS A 24 4.92 7.46 -12.99
CA LYS A 24 6.17 7.17 -13.70
C LYS A 24 6.99 6.13 -12.96
N VAL A 25 7.72 5.28 -13.69
CA VAL A 25 8.68 4.33 -13.08
C VAL A 25 9.92 5.10 -12.64
N THR A 26 10.30 4.97 -11.38
CA THR A 26 11.54 5.58 -10.83
C THR A 26 12.66 4.56 -10.68
N LYS A 27 12.34 3.30 -10.39
CA LYS A 27 13.32 2.21 -10.28
C LYS A 27 12.71 0.91 -10.78
N ARG A 28 13.49 0.08 -11.48
CA ARG A 28 13.04 -1.24 -11.95
C ARG A 28 13.21 -2.34 -10.90
N THR A 29 14.25 -2.25 -10.06
CA THR A 29 14.55 -3.24 -9.02
C THR A 29 15.12 -2.57 -7.76
N PRO A 30 14.43 -2.65 -6.59
CA PRO A 30 13.02 -3.02 -6.46
C PRO A 30 12.12 -2.10 -7.29
N PHE A 31 11.06 -2.65 -7.85
CA PHE A 31 10.16 -1.92 -8.76
C PHE A 31 9.45 -0.78 -8.01
N THR A 32 9.77 0.45 -8.38
CA THR A 32 9.30 1.67 -7.71
C THR A 32 8.65 2.59 -8.73
N ILE A 33 7.45 3.08 -8.40
CA ILE A 33 6.74 4.08 -9.19
C ILE A 33 6.50 5.35 -8.36
N GLN A 34 6.45 6.48 -9.03
CA GLN A 34 6.09 7.76 -8.45
C GLN A 34 4.78 8.24 -9.07
N LEU A 35 3.82 8.63 -8.24
CA LEU A 35 2.56 9.22 -8.68
C LEU A 35 2.78 10.67 -9.13
N ASN A 36 2.14 11.07 -10.23
CA ASN A 36 2.21 12.42 -10.77
C ASN A 36 1.15 13.36 -10.19
N TYR A 37 0.39 12.90 -9.20
CA TYR A 37 -0.69 13.67 -8.56
C TYR A 37 -0.52 13.66 -7.05
N ALA A 38 -1.01 14.71 -6.40
CA ALA A 38 -1.07 14.77 -4.94
C ALA A 38 -2.01 13.66 -4.44
N THR A 39 -1.46 12.69 -3.73
CA THR A 39 -2.24 11.67 -3.02
C THR A 39 -2.26 12.05 -1.55
N GLY A 40 -3.43 11.95 -0.91
CA GLY A 40 -3.55 12.13 0.55
C GLY A 40 -2.80 11.04 1.32
N GLU A 41 -2.89 11.08 2.66
CA GLU A 41 -2.38 10.00 3.51
C GLU A 41 -3.23 8.73 3.36
N THR A 42 -3.17 8.06 2.21
CA THR A 42 -3.78 6.73 2.04
C THR A 42 -2.93 5.69 2.74
N LYS A 43 -2.97 5.72 4.07
CA LYS A 43 -2.61 4.62 4.94
C LYS A 43 -3.82 3.69 4.94
N GLN A 44 -3.68 2.42 4.54
CA GLN A 44 -4.69 1.42 4.89
C GLN A 44 -4.90 1.52 6.41
N PRO A 45 -6.13 1.70 6.89
CA PRO A 45 -6.41 1.45 8.28
C PRO A 45 -6.04 -0.02 8.52
N ILE A 46 -5.14 -0.27 9.46
CA ILE A 46 -4.88 -1.63 9.92
C ILE A 46 -6.20 -2.10 10.51
N ARG A 47 -6.96 -2.90 9.75
CA ARG A 47 -8.04 -3.68 10.34
C ARG A 47 -7.36 -4.77 11.14
N LEU A 48 -7.22 -4.56 12.45
CA LEU A 48 -7.01 -5.64 13.39
C LEU A 48 -8.28 -6.50 13.32
N GLY A 49 -8.32 -7.43 12.37
CA GLY A 49 -9.30 -8.50 12.35
C GLY A 49 -9.02 -9.36 13.57
N ILE A 50 -9.72 -9.08 14.66
CA ILE A 50 -9.80 -10.01 15.78
C ILE A 50 -10.70 -11.13 15.27
N ASP A 51 -10.10 -12.22 14.77
CA ASP A 51 -10.83 -13.47 14.65
C ASP A 51 -11.24 -13.88 16.08
N PRO A 52 -12.53 -14.05 16.41
CA PRO A 52 -12.94 -14.45 17.76
C PRO A 52 -12.55 -15.90 18.13
N ASN A 53 -11.73 -16.59 17.32
CA ASN A 53 -11.39 -17.99 17.52
C ASN A 53 -10.10 -18.24 18.32
N TYR A 54 -9.52 -17.23 18.98
CA TYR A 54 -8.56 -17.50 20.05
C TYR A 54 -9.32 -17.64 21.37
N SER A 55 -9.73 -18.88 21.68
CA SER A 55 -10.15 -19.30 23.01
C SER A 55 -9.01 -19.04 24.00
N GLY A 56 -9.03 -17.86 24.61
CA GLY A 56 -8.13 -17.50 25.68
C GLY A 56 -8.30 -18.47 26.84
N GLY A 57 -7.29 -19.32 27.05
CA GLY A 57 -7.06 -19.93 28.36
C GLY A 57 -6.75 -18.82 29.35
N VAL A 58 -7.70 -18.49 30.22
CA VAL A 58 -7.46 -17.75 31.44
C VAL A 58 -7.86 -18.66 32.60
N LYS A 59 -6.85 -18.93 33.42
CA LYS A 59 -6.92 -19.61 34.72
C LYS A 59 -8.13 -19.16 35.54
N GLY A 60 -8.88 -20.13 36.02
CA GLY A 60 -9.56 -20.12 37.32
C GLY A 60 -8.93 -21.20 38.19
#